data_AF-A0A417P6M6-F1
#
_entry.id   AF-A0A417P6M6-F1
#
_cell.length_a   1.000
_cell.length_b   1.000
_cell.length_c   1.000
_cell.angle_alpha   90.00
_cell.angle_beta   90.00
_cell.angle_gamma   90.00
#
_symmetry.space_group_name_H-M   'P 1'
#
loop_
_entity.id
_entity.type
_entity.pdbx_description
1 polymer ?
#
loop_
_entity_poly.entity_id
_entity_poly.type
_entity_poly.pdbx_seq_one_letter_code
_entity_poly.pdbx_strand_id
1 'polypeptide(L)'
;IDGILASRTDCKECKAVYEKYQKIFFKKIKGKFKQEHPEVARYEKAADYLAKHPDDKDKTKNELQQEQETLLSEIAELKVPLTEVQEDLKKLRDIRYWVRKATPGTEESKEPPKKQPIKEVLQDKTDEKKAQRTAPAQEKHRQQDMEL
;
A
#
# COMPACT_ATOMS: atom_id res chain seq x y z
N ILE A 1 17.76 -9.30 -8.36
CA ILE A 1 17.63 -9.53 -9.83
C ILE A 1 18.92 -9.11 -10.55
N ASP A 2 19.44 -7.92 -10.27
CA ASP A 2 20.61 -7.34 -10.98
C ASP A 2 21.89 -8.20 -10.94
N GLY A 3 22.21 -8.85 -9.80
CA GLY A 3 23.43 -9.68 -9.68
C GLY A 3 23.44 -10.95 -10.54
N ILE A 4 22.27 -11.58 -10.75
CA ILE A 4 22.14 -12.78 -11.59
C ILE A 4 22.23 -12.40 -13.06
N LEU A 5 21.59 -11.30 -13.45
CA LEU A 5 21.68 -10.76 -14.82
C LEU A 5 23.13 -10.38 -15.14
N ALA A 6 23.80 -9.65 -14.24
CA ALA A 6 25.22 -9.29 -14.38
C ALA A 6 26.12 -10.53 -14.48
N SER A 7 25.88 -11.56 -13.65
CA SER A 7 26.67 -12.81 -13.73
C SER A 7 26.42 -13.57 -15.04
N ARG A 8 25.20 -13.53 -15.58
CA ARG A 8 24.89 -14.12 -16.90
C ARG A 8 25.56 -13.37 -18.04
N THR A 9 25.61 -12.04 -17.99
CA THR A 9 26.32 -11.23 -18.99
C THR A 9 27.82 -11.48 -18.91
N ASP A 10 28.40 -11.45 -17.70
CA ASP A 10 29.82 -11.72 -17.48
C ASP A 10 30.22 -13.13 -17.97
N CYS A 11 29.40 -14.14 -17.69
CA CYS A 11 29.63 -15.49 -18.22
C CYS A 11 29.57 -15.53 -19.75
N LYS A 12 28.67 -14.78 -20.41
CA LYS A 12 28.58 -14.76 -21.88
C LYS A 12 29.77 -14.06 -22.52
N GLU A 13 30.13 -12.89 -22.01
CA GLU A 13 31.22 -12.06 -22.55
C GLU A 13 32.59 -12.70 -22.33
N CYS A 14 32.83 -13.26 -21.14
CA CYS A 14 34.12 -13.83 -20.79
C CYS A 14 34.30 -15.29 -21.27
N LYS A 15 33.24 -15.92 -21.81
CA LYS A 15 33.25 -17.34 -22.22
C LYS A 15 34.37 -17.67 -23.20
N ALA A 16 34.53 -16.85 -24.24
CA ALA A 16 35.52 -17.08 -25.28
C ALA A 16 36.96 -17.02 -24.75
N VAL A 17 37.23 -16.12 -23.79
CA VAL A 17 38.53 -15.99 -23.12
C VAL A 17 38.76 -17.16 -22.19
N TYR A 18 37.75 -17.57 -21.43
CA TYR A 18 37.82 -18.71 -20.52
C TYR A 18 38.04 -20.04 -21.27
N GLU A 19 37.42 -20.24 -22.42
CA GLU A 19 37.65 -21.44 -23.25
C GLU A 19 39.09 -21.50 -23.80
N LYS A 20 39.66 -20.35 -24.20
CA LYS A 20 41.08 -20.25 -24.56
C LYS A 20 41.97 -20.59 -23.38
N TYR A 21 41.69 -20.04 -22.20
CA TYR A 21 42.40 -20.35 -20.96
C TYR A 21 42.34 -21.85 -20.60
N GLN A 22 41.17 -22.48 -20.75
CA GLN A 22 40.98 -23.90 -20.48
C GLN A 22 41.87 -24.78 -21.36
N LYS A 23 42.00 -24.45 -22.65
CA LYS A 23 42.80 -25.19 -23.64
C LYS A 23 44.31 -25.09 -23.40
N ILE A 24 44.77 -24.19 -22.53
CA ILE A 24 46.19 -24.12 -22.16
C ILE A 24 46.48 -25.17 -21.09
N PHE A 25 47.35 -26.12 -21.40
CA PHE A 25 47.77 -27.19 -20.47
C PHE A 25 49.10 -26.89 -19.78
N PHE A 26 49.99 -26.12 -20.41
CA PHE A 26 51.29 -25.77 -19.82
C PHE A 26 51.14 -24.79 -18.67
N LYS A 27 51.42 -25.23 -17.44
CA LYS A 27 51.21 -24.47 -16.20
C LYS A 27 51.84 -23.07 -16.21
N LYS A 28 53.07 -22.93 -16.74
CA LYS A 28 53.76 -21.63 -16.85
C LYS A 28 53.01 -20.63 -17.74
N ILE A 29 52.55 -21.09 -18.91
CA ILE A 29 51.81 -20.26 -19.87
C ILE A 29 50.41 -19.96 -19.33
N LYS A 30 49.75 -20.97 -18.75
CA LYS A 30 48.43 -20.84 -18.13
C LYS A 30 48.43 -19.79 -17.01
N GLY A 31 49.48 -19.76 -16.19
CA GLY A 31 49.66 -18.74 -15.15
C GLY A 31 49.78 -17.32 -15.73
N LYS A 32 50.62 -17.12 -16.75
CA LYS A 32 50.77 -15.82 -17.43
C LYS A 32 49.46 -15.35 -18.09
N PHE A 33 48.78 -16.26 -18.78
CA PHE A 33 47.48 -15.96 -19.40
C PHE A 33 46.46 -15.47 -18.38
N LYS A 34 46.43 -16.06 -17.18
CA LYS A 34 45.54 -15.61 -16.10
C LYS A 34 45.86 -14.21 -15.58
N GLN A 35 47.13 -13.81 -15.62
CA GLN A 35 47.56 -12.46 -15.23
C GLN A 35 47.23 -11.42 -16.32
N GLU A 36 47.36 -11.79 -17.59
CA GLU A 36 47.05 -10.94 -18.73
C GLU A 36 45.54 -10.77 -18.97
N HIS A 37 44.75 -11.77 -18.59
CA HIS A 37 43.31 -11.81 -18.81
C HIS A 37 42.52 -11.87 -17.49
N PRO A 38 42.25 -10.73 -16.84
CA PRO A 38 41.40 -10.68 -15.65
C PRO A 38 39.96 -11.16 -15.93
N GLU A 39 39.53 -11.24 -17.20
CA GLU A 39 38.26 -11.83 -17.62
C GLU A 39 38.10 -13.28 -17.16
N VAL A 40 39.21 -14.02 -17.04
CA VAL A 40 39.19 -15.41 -16.53
C VAL A 40 38.67 -15.44 -15.09
N ALA A 41 39.14 -14.52 -14.24
CA ALA A 41 38.69 -14.42 -12.85
C ALA A 41 37.24 -13.94 -12.75
N ARG A 42 36.81 -13.04 -13.64
CA ARG A 42 35.41 -12.61 -13.74
C ARG A 42 34.49 -13.77 -14.11
N TYR A 43 34.88 -14.57 -15.09
CA TYR A 43 34.14 -15.77 -15.49
C TYR A 43 34.04 -16.78 -14.35
N GLU A 44 35.14 -17.08 -13.65
CA GLU A 44 35.14 -18.02 -12.51
C GLU A 44 34.18 -17.53 -11.41
N LYS A 45 34.25 -16.25 -11.04
CA LYS A 45 33.37 -15.64 -10.04
C LYS A 45 31.89 -15.68 -10.46
N ALA A 46 31.59 -15.35 -11.71
CA ALA A 46 30.24 -15.36 -12.25
C ALA A 46 29.67 -16.78 -12.34
N ALA A 47 30.49 -17.75 -12.77
CA ALA A 47 30.10 -19.16 -12.86
C ALA A 47 29.84 -19.75 -11.47
N ASP A 48 30.69 -19.44 -10.48
CA ASP A 48 30.50 -19.86 -9.09
C ASP A 48 29.23 -19.27 -8.47
N TYR A 49 28.94 -18.00 -8.76
CA TYR A 49 27.71 -17.35 -8.33
C TYR A 49 26.49 -18.04 -8.94
N LEU A 50 26.49 -18.30 -10.25
CA LEU A 50 25.40 -19.01 -10.94
C LEU A 50 25.26 -20.47 -10.51
N ALA A 51 26.33 -21.12 -10.02
CA ALA A 51 26.26 -22.46 -9.45
C ALA A 51 25.61 -22.47 -8.06
N LYS A 52 25.80 -21.41 -7.28
CA LYS A 52 25.17 -21.22 -5.96
C LYS A 52 23.69 -20.83 -6.04
N HIS A 53 23.25 -20.32 -7.19
CA HIS A 53 21.87 -19.91 -7.46
C HIS A 53 21.24 -20.74 -8.60
N PRO A 54 21.00 -22.06 -8.41
CA PRO A 54 20.44 -22.93 -9.45
C PRO A 54 18.95 -22.67 -9.71
N ASP A 55 18.17 -22.31 -8.69
CA ASP A 55 16.73 -22.06 -8.82
C ASP A 55 16.43 -20.83 -9.69
N ASP A 56 17.37 -19.89 -9.74
CA ASP A 56 17.30 -18.67 -10.55
C ASP A 56 17.75 -18.86 -12.02
N LYS A 57 18.09 -20.08 -12.47
CA LYS A 57 18.57 -20.33 -13.84
C LYS A 57 17.46 -20.38 -14.89
N ASP A 58 16.35 -21.07 -14.64
CA ASP A 58 15.35 -21.32 -15.69
C ASP A 58 13.90 -21.08 -15.26
N LYS A 59 13.59 -21.06 -13.95
CA LYS A 59 12.21 -20.89 -13.46
C LYS A 59 11.75 -19.43 -13.50
N THR A 60 12.67 -18.48 -13.29
CA THR A 60 12.30 -17.07 -13.07
C THR A 60 11.97 -16.24 -14.30
N LYS A 61 12.16 -16.71 -15.55
CA LYS A 61 11.85 -15.86 -16.72
C LYS A 61 10.49 -16.17 -17.34
N ASN A 62 10.21 -17.43 -17.65
CA ASN A 62 8.96 -17.80 -18.32
C ASN A 62 7.77 -17.70 -17.37
N GLU A 63 7.92 -18.17 -16.12
CA GLU A 63 6.88 -18.06 -15.09
C GLU A 63 6.62 -16.58 -14.77
N LEU A 64 7.67 -15.77 -14.60
CA LEU A 64 7.54 -14.33 -14.37
C LEU A 64 6.91 -13.59 -15.56
N GLN A 65 7.24 -14.00 -16.79
CA GLN A 65 6.64 -13.42 -17.99
C GLN A 65 5.16 -13.79 -18.09
N GLN A 66 4.79 -15.02 -17.74
CA GLN A 66 3.40 -15.47 -17.68
C GLN A 66 2.60 -14.76 -16.58
N GLU A 67 3.19 -14.57 -15.40
CA GLU A 67 2.59 -13.76 -14.33
C GLU A 67 2.42 -12.31 -14.77
N GLN A 68 3.42 -11.74 -15.46
CA GLN A 68 3.34 -10.37 -15.98
C GLN A 68 2.22 -10.23 -17.02
N GLU A 69 2.07 -11.17 -17.94
CA GLU A 69 0.98 -11.19 -18.93
C GLU A 69 -0.39 -11.32 -18.25
N THR A 70 -0.48 -12.17 -17.23
CA THR A 70 -1.71 -12.36 -16.44
C THR A 70 -2.10 -11.07 -15.70
N LEU A 71 -1.16 -10.44 -15.00
CA LEU A 71 -1.38 -9.18 -14.29
C LEU A 71 -1.74 -8.04 -15.25
N LEU A 72 -1.14 -7.99 -16.44
CA LEU A 72 -1.50 -7.00 -17.46
C LEU A 72 -2.92 -7.19 -17.98
N SER A 73 -3.36 -8.45 -18.14
CA SER A 73 -4.76 -8.77 -18.49
C SER A 73 -5.72 -8.31 -17.40
N GLU A 74 -5.43 -8.65 -16.14
CA GLU A 74 -6.27 -8.26 -15.00
C GLU A 74 -6.34 -6.73 -14.84
N ILE A 75 -5.21 -6.02 -15.02
CA ILE A 75 -5.19 -4.55 -15.03
C ILE A 75 -6.06 -3.99 -16.16
N ALA A 76 -6.00 -4.58 -17.36
CA ALA A 76 -6.81 -4.13 -18.48
C ALA A 76 -8.31 -4.33 -18.22
N GLU A 77 -8.68 -5.48 -17.64
CA GLU A 77 -10.05 -5.78 -17.22
C GLU A 77 -10.54 -4.81 -16.15
N LEU A 78 -9.73 -4.52 -15.12
CA LEU A 78 -10.08 -3.57 -14.05
C LEU A 78 -10.08 -2.11 -14.50
N LYS A 79 -9.35 -1.77 -15.56
CA LYS A 79 -9.31 -0.41 -16.10
C LYS A 79 -10.65 0.01 -16.72
N VAL A 80 -11.38 -0.92 -17.33
CA VAL A 80 -12.70 -0.66 -17.93
C VAL A 80 -13.72 -0.15 -16.88
N PRO A 81 -14.06 -0.89 -15.80
CA PRO A 81 -14.99 -0.41 -14.79
C PRO A 81 -14.47 0.83 -14.05
N LEU A 82 -13.13 0.97 -13.90
CA LEU A 82 -12.55 2.18 -13.33
C LEU A 82 -12.86 3.42 -14.18
N THR A 83 -12.78 3.32 -15.51
CA THR A 83 -13.11 4.44 -16.40
C THR A 83 -14.59 4.82 -16.32
N GLU A 84 -15.49 3.85 -16.25
CA GLU A 84 -16.94 4.09 -16.09
C GLU A 84 -17.24 4.85 -14.78
N VAL A 85 -16.67 4.38 -13.66
CA VAL A 85 -16.83 5.04 -12.36
C VAL A 85 -16.23 6.45 -12.36
N GLN A 86 -15.10 6.66 -13.04
CA GLN A 86 -14.48 7.98 -13.18
C GLN A 86 -15.35 8.96 -13.97
N GLU A 87 -16.01 8.50 -15.04
CA GLU A 87 -16.95 9.32 -15.81
C GLU A 87 -18.16 9.73 -14.98
N ASP A 88 -18.73 8.79 -14.21
CA ASP A 88 -19.86 9.09 -13.33
C ASP A 88 -19.47 10.04 -12.19
N LEU A 89 -18.27 9.89 -11.63
CA LEU A 89 -17.75 10.83 -10.65
C LEU A 89 -17.63 12.25 -11.23
N LYS A 90 -17.24 12.38 -12.51
CA LYS A 90 -17.17 13.67 -13.19
C LYS A 90 -18.55 14.31 -13.33
N LYS A 91 -19.57 13.53 -13.69
CA LYS A 91 -20.97 13.98 -13.73
C LYS A 91 -21.45 14.45 -12.35
N LEU A 92 -21.16 13.67 -11.30
CA LEU A 92 -21.53 14.02 -9.92
C LEU A 92 -20.83 15.29 -9.41
N ARG A 93 -19.57 15.53 -9.82
CA ARG A 93 -18.86 16.78 -9.51
C ARG A 93 -19.52 18.00 -10.15
N ASP A 94 -19.94 17.87 -11.41
CA ASP A 94 -20.65 18.93 -12.12
C ASP A 94 -22.03 19.20 -11.50
N ILE A 95 -22.80 18.15 -11.21
CA ILE A 95 -24.07 18.28 -10.47
C ILE A 95 -23.85 18.96 -9.12
N ARG A 96 -22.85 18.53 -8.34
CA ARG A 96 -22.51 19.15 -7.05
C ARG A 96 -22.19 20.64 -7.22
N TYR A 97 -21.40 21.00 -8.24
CA TYR A 97 -21.06 22.39 -8.53
C TYR A 97 -22.31 23.21 -8.84
N TRP A 98 -23.20 22.71 -9.70
CA TRP A 98 -24.44 23.40 -10.04
C TRP A 98 -25.43 23.48 -8.88
N VAL A 99 -25.57 22.41 -8.08
CA VAL A 99 -26.36 22.43 -6.84
C VAL A 99 -25.83 23.50 -5.89
N ARG A 100 -24.50 23.63 -5.73
CA ARG A 100 -23.91 24.71 -4.93
C ARG A 100 -24.20 26.10 -5.49
N LYS A 101 -24.21 26.26 -6.82
CA LYS A 101 -24.56 27.53 -7.49
C LYS A 101 -26.04 27.87 -7.39
N ALA A 102 -26.93 26.88 -7.48
CA ALA A 102 -28.38 27.02 -7.42
C ALA A 102 -28.90 27.12 -5.98
N THR A 103 -28.10 26.70 -4.99
CA THR A 103 -28.36 26.91 -3.57
C THR A 103 -27.26 27.78 -2.95
N PRO A 104 -27.16 29.07 -3.35
CA PRO A 104 -26.24 30.01 -2.73
C PRO A 104 -26.73 30.28 -1.30
N GLY A 105 -26.07 29.65 -0.32
CA GLY A 105 -26.43 29.74 1.10
C GLY A 105 -26.29 28.45 1.90
N THR A 106 -25.94 27.31 1.28
CA THR A 106 -25.72 26.03 1.98
C THR A 106 -24.24 25.61 2.00
N GLU A 107 -23.32 26.56 1.95
CA GLU A 107 -22.01 26.38 2.59
C GLU A 107 -22.16 26.78 4.06
N GLU A 108 -22.20 25.78 4.93
CA GLU A 108 -21.80 25.89 6.34
C GLU A 108 -22.48 26.99 7.18
N SER A 109 -23.59 26.63 7.84
CA SER A 109 -23.57 26.75 9.31
C SER A 109 -22.55 25.74 9.85
N LYS A 110 -21.27 26.05 9.62
CA LYS A 110 -20.18 25.85 10.56
C LYS A 110 -19.83 27.20 11.17
N GLU A 111 -20.82 28.05 11.45
CA GLU A 111 -20.73 28.74 12.72
C GLU A 111 -20.69 27.62 13.77
N PRO A 112 -19.65 27.54 14.64
CA PRO A 112 -19.75 26.75 15.86
C PRO A 112 -21.10 27.13 16.46
N PRO A 113 -21.97 26.18 16.86
CA PRO A 113 -23.30 26.51 17.38
C PRO A 113 -23.10 27.65 18.36
N LYS A 114 -23.67 28.83 18.08
CA LYS A 114 -23.45 30.04 18.88
C LYS A 114 -23.63 29.61 20.31
N LYS A 115 -22.51 29.50 21.03
CA LYS A 115 -22.50 29.00 22.40
C LYS A 115 -23.33 30.02 23.13
N GLN A 116 -24.59 29.69 23.42
CA GLN A 116 -25.29 30.36 24.49
C GLN A 116 -24.30 30.33 25.67
N PRO A 117 -23.99 31.47 26.28
CA PRO A 117 -23.05 31.50 27.39
C PRO A 117 -23.58 30.50 28.41
N ILE A 118 -22.78 29.47 28.72
CA ILE A 118 -23.15 28.33 29.58
C ILE A 118 -23.69 28.82 30.95
N LYS A 119 -23.40 30.06 31.31
CA LYS A 119 -23.94 30.77 32.47
C LYS A 119 -25.46 30.89 32.46
N GLU A 120 -26.12 31.16 31.33
CA GLU A 120 -27.59 31.27 31.25
C GLU A 120 -28.26 29.89 31.34
N VAL A 121 -27.74 28.89 30.59
CA VAL A 121 -28.28 27.52 30.61
C VAL A 121 -28.15 26.86 32.00
N LEU A 122 -27.13 27.25 32.78
CA LEU A 122 -26.95 26.74 34.15
C LEU A 122 -27.85 27.46 35.17
N GLN A 123 -28.21 28.73 34.93
CA GLN A 123 -29.12 29.49 35.77
C GLN A 123 -30.56 28.97 35.67
N ASP A 124 -31.06 28.72 34.45
CA ASP A 124 -32.40 28.16 34.23
C ASP A 124 -32.56 26.79 34.93
N LYS A 125 -31.53 25.94 34.86
CA LYS A 125 -31.51 24.64 35.57
C LYS A 125 -31.45 24.77 37.08
N THR A 126 -30.94 25.88 37.60
CA THR A 126 -30.84 26.12 39.05
C THR A 126 -32.16 26.63 39.62
N ASP A 127 -32.87 27.45 38.85
CA ASP A 127 -34.18 27.99 39.26
C ASP A 127 -35.30 26.93 39.16
N GLU A 128 -35.25 26.05 38.15
CA GLU A 128 -36.19 24.92 38.03
C GLU A 128 -36.04 23.90 39.18
N LYS A 129 -34.80 23.65 39.64
CA LYS A 129 -34.53 22.79 40.81
C LYS A 129 -34.93 23.42 42.15
N LYS A 130 -34.94 24.75 42.26
CA LYS A 130 -35.47 25.44 43.45
C LYS A 130 -36.99 25.39 43.48
N ALA A 131 -37.66 25.52 42.33
CA ALA A 131 -39.13 25.47 42.25
C ALA A 131 -39.70 24.10 42.67
N GLN A 132 -39.04 22.98 42.31
CA GLN A 132 -39.49 21.64 42.70
C GLN A 132 -39.28 21.31 44.19
N ARG A 133 -38.37 22.00 44.90
CA ARG A 133 -38.00 21.66 46.28
C ARG A 133 -38.92 22.28 47.35
N THR A 134 -39.92 23.06 46.94
CA THR A 134 -40.87 23.75 47.83
C THR A 134 -42.31 23.20 47.78
N ALA A 135 -42.57 22.08 47.09
CA ALA A 135 -43.88 21.42 47.16
C ALA A 135 -43.96 20.51 48.40
N PRO A 136 -44.96 20.64 49.29
CA PRO A 136 -45.05 19.85 50.52
C PRO A 136 -45.36 18.39 50.20
N ALA A 137 -44.57 17.48 50.78
CA ALA A 137 -44.73 16.04 50.67
C ALA A 137 -46.03 15.58 51.35
N GLN A 138 -46.95 14.97 50.61
CA GLN A 138 -48.07 14.24 51.18
C GLN A 138 -47.67 12.80 51.46
N GLU A 139 -47.59 12.47 52.75
CA GLU A 139 -47.61 11.10 53.27
C GLU A 139 -48.94 10.41 52.97
N LYS A 140 -48.87 9.13 52.58
CA LYS A 140 -49.80 8.03 52.89
C LYS A 140 -49.40 6.81 52.04
N HIS A 141 -49.53 5.55 52.42
CA HIS A 141 -49.57 4.81 53.68
C HIS A 141 -49.52 3.33 53.22
N ARG A 142 -48.65 2.55 53.87
CA ARG A 142 -48.56 1.07 53.93
C ARG A 142 -49.70 0.25 53.31
N GLN A 143 -49.31 -0.79 52.57
CA GLN A 143 -49.72 -2.17 52.86
C GLN A 143 -48.65 -3.16 52.36
N GLN A 144 -48.15 -3.98 53.28
CA GLN A 144 -47.37 -5.19 53.04
C GLN A 144 -48.30 -6.38 53.33
N ASP A 145 -48.22 -7.42 52.50
CA ASP A 145 -48.42 -8.84 52.84
C ASP A 145 -47.96 -9.63 51.59
N MET A 146 -46.77 -10.26 51.57
CA MET A 146 -46.41 -11.58 52.12
C MET A 146 -47.27 -12.71 51.56
N GLU A 147 -46.71 -13.50 50.64
CA GLU A 147 -46.74 -14.97 50.75
C GLU A 147 -45.69 -15.62 49.84
N LEU A 148 -45.31 -16.83 50.27
CA LEU A 148 -44.09 -17.60 50.04
C LEU A 148 -44.14 -18.45 48.77
#